data_AF-X1DAB4-F1
#
_entry.id   AF-X1DAB4-F1
#
_cell.length_a   1.000
_cell.length_b   1.000
_cell.length_c   1.000
_cell.angle_alpha   90.00
_cell.angle_beta   90.00
_cell.angle_gamma   90.00
#
_symmetry.space_group_name_H-M   'P 1'
#
loop_
_entity.id
_entity.type
_entity.pdbx_description
1 polymer ?
#
loop_
_entity_poly.entity_id
_entity_poly.type
_entity_poly.pdbx_seq_one_letter_code
_entity_poly.pdbx_strand_id
1 'polypeptide(L)'
;MMNVIAGHDPADSTSVNEEIAPIYDYLEKLDEPIVGLKIGIVPEFNAGADKPVQKALACAINVYKDLGAETIEIDMPHLDYAIAAYYVIATAEASSNLARYDGVHYGHRTENAGDYVEVYSKSRAEGFGKEVKRRIMLGTYTLSSGYYDAYYLKA
;
A
#
# COMPACT_ATOMS: atom_id res chain seq x y z
N MET A 1 2.42 3.42 -20.96
CA MET A 1 3.26 2.98 -19.83
C MET A 1 2.89 1.58 -19.38
N MET A 2 1.62 1.31 -19.00
CA MET A 2 1.20 -0.02 -18.55
C MET A 2 1.47 -1.14 -19.55
N ASN A 3 1.24 -0.92 -20.86
CA ASN A 3 1.63 -1.87 -21.93
C ASN A 3 3.10 -2.31 -21.91
N VAL A 4 3.98 -1.54 -21.27
CA VAL A 4 5.43 -1.77 -21.27
C VAL A 4 5.89 -2.46 -19.97
N ILE A 5 5.24 -2.16 -18.84
CA ILE A 5 5.69 -2.61 -17.51
C ILE A 5 4.85 -3.74 -16.93
N ALA A 6 3.65 -3.97 -17.47
CA ALA A 6 2.78 -5.05 -17.01
C ALA A 6 3.19 -6.37 -17.67
N GLY A 7 3.11 -7.46 -16.90
CA GLY A 7 3.26 -8.82 -17.37
C GLY A 7 3.96 -9.71 -16.35
N HIS A 8 3.98 -11.01 -16.65
CA HIS A 8 4.63 -11.97 -15.77
C HIS A 8 6.16 -11.78 -15.78
N ASP A 9 6.77 -11.84 -14.61
CA ASP A 9 8.21 -11.84 -14.43
C ASP A 9 8.65 -13.16 -13.76
N PRO A 10 9.42 -14.03 -14.44
CA PRO A 10 9.89 -15.27 -13.84
C PRO A 10 10.81 -15.06 -12.62
N ALA A 11 11.35 -13.84 -12.42
CA ALA A 11 12.12 -13.48 -11.23
C ALA A 11 11.24 -13.04 -10.03
N ASP A 12 9.94 -12.82 -10.24
CA ASP A 12 8.98 -12.46 -9.20
C ASP A 12 7.92 -13.55 -9.03
N SER A 13 8.04 -14.32 -7.94
CA SER A 13 7.09 -15.38 -7.59
C SER A 13 5.68 -14.88 -7.27
N THR A 14 5.51 -13.58 -7.03
CA THR A 14 4.19 -12.96 -6.78
C THR A 14 3.56 -12.39 -8.06
N SER A 15 4.29 -12.33 -9.16
CA SER A 15 3.75 -11.94 -10.46
C SER A 15 2.83 -13.03 -11.02
N VAL A 16 1.66 -12.62 -11.50
CA VAL A 16 0.63 -13.54 -12.01
C VAL A 16 0.85 -13.79 -13.49
N ASN A 17 0.75 -15.04 -13.92
CA ASN A 17 0.89 -15.42 -15.33
C ASN A 17 -0.31 -14.97 -16.17
N GLU A 18 -0.10 -14.92 -17.48
CA GLU A 18 -1.10 -14.45 -18.45
C GLU A 18 -2.27 -15.42 -18.63
N GLU A 19 -2.17 -16.66 -18.15
CA GLU A 19 -3.28 -17.60 -18.12
C GLU A 19 -4.35 -17.19 -17.09
N ILE A 20 -3.92 -16.68 -15.94
CA ILE A 20 -4.80 -16.21 -14.86
C ILE A 20 -5.18 -14.74 -15.05
N ALA A 21 -4.22 -13.91 -15.46
CA ALA A 21 -4.39 -12.48 -15.67
C ALA A 21 -3.89 -12.06 -17.06
N PRO A 22 -4.73 -12.19 -18.11
CA PRO A 22 -4.35 -11.80 -19.46
C PRO A 22 -3.95 -10.33 -19.53
N ILE A 23 -2.84 -10.03 -20.22
CA ILE A 23 -2.44 -8.65 -20.50
C ILE A 23 -3.23 -8.17 -21.71
N TYR A 24 -3.95 -7.07 -21.52
CA TYR A 24 -4.66 -6.39 -22.60
C TYR A 24 -3.84 -5.19 -23.08
N ASP A 25 -4.10 -4.75 -24.31
CA ASP A 25 -3.63 -3.43 -24.73
C ASP A 25 -4.44 -2.36 -23.98
N TYR A 26 -3.79 -1.72 -23.02
CA TYR A 26 -4.39 -0.68 -22.18
C TYR A 26 -4.80 0.56 -22.99
N LEU A 27 -4.45 0.67 -24.28
CA LEU A 27 -4.85 1.75 -25.17
C LEU A 27 -6.11 1.43 -25.99
N GLU A 28 -6.43 0.15 -26.18
CA GLU A 28 -7.45 -0.31 -27.14
C GLU A 28 -8.82 0.34 -26.90
N LYS A 29 -9.19 0.53 -25.62
CA LYS A 29 -10.53 0.96 -25.20
C LYS A 29 -10.58 2.38 -24.62
N LEU A 30 -9.52 3.17 -24.79
CA LEU A 30 -9.44 4.50 -24.16
C LEU A 30 -10.53 5.47 -24.64
N ASP A 31 -10.89 5.39 -25.91
CA ASP A 31 -11.88 6.27 -26.54
C ASP A 31 -13.30 5.66 -26.55
N GLU A 32 -13.49 4.48 -25.94
CA GLU A 32 -14.80 3.85 -25.88
C GLU A 32 -15.76 4.66 -24.99
N PRO A 33 -17.01 4.92 -25.44
CA PRO A 33 -18.01 5.56 -24.60
C PRO A 33 -18.34 4.73 -23.37
N ILE A 34 -18.47 5.39 -22.22
CA ILE A 34 -18.72 4.75 -20.91
C ILE A 34 -20.21 4.49 -20.63
N VAL A 35 -21.05 4.44 -21.66
CA VAL A 35 -22.50 4.25 -21.53
C VAL A 35 -22.78 2.86 -20.93
N GLY A 36 -23.55 2.82 -19.84
CA GLY A 36 -23.85 1.60 -19.09
C GLY A 36 -22.74 1.14 -18.13
N LEU A 37 -21.64 1.90 -17.99
CA LEU A 37 -20.61 1.62 -16.99
C LEU A 37 -21.22 1.74 -15.58
N LYS A 38 -21.08 0.70 -14.76
CA LYS A 38 -21.54 0.70 -13.37
C LYS A 38 -20.44 1.20 -12.44
N ILE A 39 -20.71 2.30 -11.74
CA ILE A 39 -19.79 2.94 -10.80
C ILE A 39 -20.34 2.77 -9.38
N GLY A 40 -19.61 2.04 -8.54
CA GLY A 40 -19.88 1.93 -7.12
C GLY A 40 -19.47 3.19 -6.36
N ILE A 41 -20.39 3.80 -5.63
CA ILE A 41 -20.14 4.97 -4.77
C ILE A 41 -20.26 4.51 -3.33
N VAL A 42 -19.20 4.71 -2.55
CA VAL A 42 -19.14 4.34 -1.13
C VAL A 42 -19.13 5.66 -0.33
N PRO A 43 -20.27 6.08 0.24
CA PRO A 43 -20.42 7.39 0.88
C PRO A 43 -19.41 7.66 2.01
N GLU A 44 -18.99 6.60 2.71
CA GLU A 44 -18.08 6.64 3.85
C GLU A 44 -16.72 7.26 3.48
N PHE A 45 -16.23 7.05 2.24
CA PHE A 45 -14.98 7.68 1.77
C PHE A 45 -15.03 9.21 1.77
N ASN A 46 -16.24 9.78 1.68
CA ASN A 46 -16.44 11.22 1.54
C ASN A 46 -16.77 11.91 2.88
N ALA A 47 -17.18 11.15 3.90
CA ALA A 47 -17.73 11.68 5.15
C ALA A 47 -16.72 12.52 5.95
N GLY A 48 -15.43 12.22 5.86
CA GLY A 48 -14.35 12.96 6.54
C GLY A 48 -13.64 14.03 5.70
N ALA A 49 -14.02 14.21 4.43
CA ALA A 49 -13.35 15.14 3.52
C ALA A 49 -13.85 16.59 3.67
N ASP A 50 -13.00 17.56 3.36
CA ASP A 50 -13.38 18.97 3.36
C ASP A 50 -14.48 19.27 2.32
N LYS A 51 -15.37 20.22 2.63
CA LYS A 51 -16.50 20.59 1.75
C LYS A 51 -16.14 20.83 0.27
N PRO A 52 -15.00 21.49 -0.08
CA PRO A 52 -14.61 21.65 -1.48
C PRO A 52 -14.33 20.32 -2.18
N VAL A 53 -13.74 19.34 -1.48
CA VAL A 53 -13.47 17.99 -2.01
C VAL A 53 -14.78 17.24 -2.24
N GLN A 54 -15.68 17.27 -1.25
CA GLN A 54 -17.00 16.64 -1.37
C GLN A 54 -17.77 17.20 -2.58
N LYS A 55 -17.71 18.53 -2.79
CA LYS A 55 -18.34 19.19 -3.93
C LYS A 55 -17.69 18.76 -5.25
N ALA A 56 -16.37 18.70 -5.33
CA ALA A 56 -15.66 18.27 -6.53
C ALA A 56 -16.01 16.82 -6.90
N LEU A 57 -16.07 15.92 -5.91
CA LEU A 57 -16.47 14.53 -6.11
C LEU A 57 -17.91 14.43 -6.63
N ALA A 58 -18.85 15.16 -6.03
CA ALA A 58 -20.24 15.19 -6.49
C ALA A 58 -20.35 15.71 -7.94
N CYS A 59 -19.58 16.75 -8.30
CA CYS A 59 -19.52 17.23 -9.67
C CYS A 59 -18.97 16.17 -10.63
N ALA A 60 -17.89 15.46 -10.27
CA ALA A 60 -17.33 14.39 -11.09
C ALA A 60 -18.33 13.26 -11.33
N ILE A 61 -19.03 12.82 -10.27
CA ILE A 61 -20.07 11.79 -10.35
C ILE A 61 -21.18 12.20 -11.33
N ASN A 62 -21.61 13.47 -11.31
CA ASN A 62 -22.61 13.96 -12.26
C ASN A 62 -22.11 13.94 -13.70
N VAL A 63 -20.84 14.30 -13.95
CA VAL A 63 -20.25 14.18 -15.29
C VAL A 63 -20.30 12.73 -15.79
N TYR A 64 -19.98 11.74 -14.94
CA TYR A 64 -20.08 10.33 -15.32
C TYR A 64 -21.52 9.91 -15.64
N LYS A 65 -22.51 10.39 -14.87
CA LYS A 65 -23.94 10.13 -15.15
C LYS A 65 -24.38 10.74 -16.48
N ASP A 66 -23.98 11.98 -16.76
CA ASP A 66 -24.32 12.68 -18.00
C ASP A 66 -23.72 11.99 -19.24
N LEU A 67 -22.57 11.31 -19.07
CA LEU A 67 -21.93 10.47 -20.08
C LEU A 67 -22.55 9.06 -20.20
N GLY A 68 -23.58 8.75 -19.41
CA GLY A 68 -24.35 7.51 -19.49
C GLY A 68 -23.92 6.40 -18.52
N ALA A 69 -23.08 6.69 -17.52
CA ALA A 69 -22.75 5.73 -16.47
C ALA A 69 -23.89 5.56 -15.45
N GLU A 70 -24.05 4.35 -14.94
CA GLU A 70 -24.95 4.01 -13.83
C GLU A 70 -24.20 4.10 -12.51
N THR A 71 -24.72 4.84 -11.53
CA THR A 71 -24.10 4.90 -10.19
C THR A 71 -24.90 4.08 -9.20
N ILE A 72 -24.21 3.27 -8.41
CA ILE A 72 -24.80 2.40 -7.40
C ILE A 72 -24.14 2.71 -6.07
N GLU A 73 -24.94 2.98 -5.04
CA GLU A 73 -24.41 3.16 -3.69
C GLU A 73 -24.05 1.80 -3.09
N ILE A 74 -22.87 1.69 -2.51
CA ILE A 74 -22.31 0.46 -1.94
C ILE A 74 -21.92 0.72 -0.50
N ASP A 75 -22.36 -0.14 0.40
CA ASP A 75 -21.93 -0.16 1.79
C ASP A 75 -20.62 -0.95 1.95
N MET A 76 -19.65 -0.38 2.65
CA MET A 76 -18.38 -1.02 3.02
C MET A 76 -18.21 -1.02 4.54
N PRO A 77 -18.86 -1.95 5.26
CA PRO A 77 -18.99 -1.89 6.72
C PRO A 77 -17.69 -2.08 7.50
N HIS A 78 -16.57 -2.36 6.82
CA HIS A 78 -15.26 -2.61 7.44
C HIS A 78 -14.23 -1.56 7.05
N LEU A 79 -14.64 -0.52 6.31
CA LEU A 79 -13.74 0.50 5.78
C LEU A 79 -12.97 1.24 6.89
N ASP A 80 -13.63 1.47 8.04
CA ASP A 80 -13.01 2.14 9.19
C ASP A 80 -11.79 1.40 9.74
N TYR A 81 -11.69 0.08 9.51
CA TYR A 81 -10.55 -0.72 9.94
C TYR A 81 -9.37 -0.68 8.97
N ALA A 82 -9.56 -0.20 7.73
CA ALA A 82 -8.54 -0.28 6.68
C ALA A 82 -7.23 0.42 7.06
N ILE A 83 -7.31 1.61 7.68
CA ILE A 83 -6.11 2.34 8.12
C ILE A 83 -5.40 1.59 9.25
N ALA A 84 -6.15 1.06 10.22
CA ALA A 84 -5.58 0.32 11.34
C ALA A 84 -4.87 -0.96 10.87
N ALA A 85 -5.55 -1.76 10.04
CA ALA A 85 -4.99 -2.98 9.44
C ALA A 85 -3.74 -2.66 8.61
N TYR A 86 -3.80 -1.62 7.76
CA TYR A 86 -2.64 -1.16 7.00
C TYR A 86 -1.44 -0.83 7.87
N TYR A 87 -1.63 -0.08 8.97
CA TYR A 87 -0.51 0.27 9.84
C TYR A 87 0.11 -0.94 10.53
N VAL A 88 -0.67 -1.98 10.85
CA VAL A 88 -0.13 -3.23 11.39
C VAL A 88 0.66 -3.98 10.32
N ILE A 89 0.03 -4.30 9.19
CA ILE A 89 0.63 -5.13 8.12
C ILE A 89 1.86 -4.43 7.54
N ALA A 90 1.72 -3.18 7.10
CA ALA A 90 2.79 -2.47 6.43
C ALA A 90 4.01 -2.22 7.34
N THR A 91 3.80 -1.98 8.64
CA THR A 91 4.94 -1.81 9.56
C THR A 91 5.60 -3.12 9.93
N ALA A 92 4.82 -4.20 10.10
CA ALA A 92 5.34 -5.55 10.30
C ALA A 92 6.23 -5.98 9.13
N GLU A 93 5.73 -5.90 7.90
CA GLU A 93 6.50 -6.20 6.70
C GLU A 93 7.72 -5.30 6.54
N ALA A 94 7.57 -3.98 6.79
CA ALA A 94 8.69 -3.04 6.76
C ALA A 94 9.79 -3.44 7.76
N SER A 95 9.43 -3.88 8.96
CA SER A 95 10.42 -4.26 9.99
C SER A 95 11.30 -5.43 9.53
N SER A 96 10.73 -6.39 8.81
CA SER A 96 11.45 -7.53 8.22
C SER A 96 12.22 -7.12 6.97
N ASN A 97 11.57 -6.43 6.02
CA ASN A 97 12.20 -6.03 4.76
C ASN A 97 13.41 -5.11 4.96
N LEU A 98 13.34 -4.20 5.94
CA LEU A 98 14.42 -3.27 6.25
C LEU A 98 15.49 -3.87 7.19
N ALA A 99 15.33 -5.10 7.68
CA ALA A 99 16.35 -5.74 8.51
C ALA A 99 17.68 -5.95 7.76
N ARG A 100 17.63 -6.11 6.43
CA ARG A 100 18.79 -6.28 5.54
C ARG A 100 19.77 -5.10 5.51
N TYR A 101 19.33 -3.91 5.93
CA TYR A 101 20.19 -2.73 5.99
C TYR A 101 20.93 -2.71 7.33
N ASP A 102 22.13 -3.29 7.32
CA ASP A 102 22.97 -3.50 8.49
C ASP A 102 24.35 -2.82 8.42
N GLY A 103 24.74 -2.32 7.23
CA GLY A 103 26.06 -1.74 6.98
C GLY A 103 27.17 -2.78 6.80
N VAL A 104 26.84 -4.07 6.65
CA VAL A 104 27.82 -5.15 6.45
C VAL A 104 28.10 -5.35 4.96
N HIS A 105 27.05 -5.52 4.16
CA HIS A 105 27.19 -5.82 2.73
C HIS A 105 27.20 -4.57 1.86
N TYR A 106 26.39 -3.56 2.21
CA TYR A 106 26.21 -2.34 1.44
C TYR A 106 25.61 -1.23 2.30
N GLY A 107 25.66 0.01 1.78
CA GLY A 107 25.04 1.17 2.39
C GLY A 107 25.89 1.84 3.48
N HIS A 108 25.21 2.56 4.39
CA HIS A 108 25.85 3.29 5.48
C HIS A 108 26.35 2.33 6.57
N ARG A 109 27.61 2.50 6.98
CA ARG A 109 28.23 1.79 8.10
C ARG A 109 28.82 2.82 9.05
N THR A 110 28.51 2.69 10.33
CA THR A 110 29.09 3.55 11.37
C THR A 110 30.62 3.41 11.39
N GLU A 111 31.32 4.53 11.54
CA GLU A 111 32.77 4.54 11.74
C GLU A 111 33.14 4.25 13.21
N ASN A 112 32.17 4.33 14.13
CA ASN A 112 32.39 4.35 15.57
C ASN A 112 31.70 3.17 16.27
N ALA A 113 32.24 1.96 16.13
CA ALA A 113 31.73 0.76 16.80
C ALA A 113 32.83 0.01 17.56
N GLY A 114 32.54 -0.36 18.81
CA GLY A 114 33.43 -1.19 19.64
C GLY A 114 33.26 -2.70 19.43
N ASP A 115 32.11 -3.12 18.91
CA ASP A 115 31.82 -4.51 18.59
C ASP A 115 30.83 -4.63 17.41
N TYR A 116 30.50 -5.87 17.04
CA TYR A 116 29.58 -6.12 15.93
C TYR A 116 28.13 -5.68 16.22
N VAL A 117 27.67 -5.74 17.48
CA VAL A 117 26.32 -5.29 17.87
C VAL A 117 26.20 -3.78 17.70
N GLU A 118 27.25 -3.04 18.04
CA GLU A 118 27.34 -1.61 17.79
C GLU A 118 27.37 -1.28 16.30
N VAL A 119 28.05 -2.09 15.46
CA VAL A 119 27.98 -1.92 14.00
C VAL A 119 26.53 -1.96 13.52
N TYR A 120 25.74 -2.97 13.91
CA TYR A 120 24.33 -3.07 13.51
C TYR A 120 23.49 -1.90 14.05
N SER A 121 23.53 -1.69 15.37
CA SER A 121 22.63 -0.75 16.05
C SER A 121 22.91 0.70 15.68
N LYS A 122 24.18 1.12 15.64
CA LYS A 122 24.55 2.50 15.30
C LYS A 122 24.39 2.80 13.81
N SER A 123 24.78 1.89 12.91
CA SER A 123 24.59 2.10 11.46
C SER A 123 23.11 2.29 11.12
N ARG A 124 22.22 1.51 11.75
CA ARG A 124 20.76 1.67 11.59
C ARG A 124 20.23 2.93 12.27
N ALA A 125 20.74 3.28 13.45
CA ALA A 125 20.32 4.49 14.16
C ALA A 125 20.66 5.78 13.40
N GLU A 126 21.86 5.82 12.81
CA GLU A 126 22.38 6.91 11.99
C GLU A 126 21.73 6.96 10.60
N GLY A 127 21.59 5.80 9.95
CA GLY A 127 21.10 5.70 8.56
C GLY A 127 19.59 5.88 8.41
N PHE A 128 18.78 5.50 9.41
CA PHE A 128 17.33 5.64 9.33
C PHE A 128 16.80 6.95 9.92
N GLY A 129 15.92 7.60 9.17
CA GLY A 129 15.11 8.73 9.64
C GLY A 129 14.15 8.34 10.76
N LYS A 130 13.60 9.35 11.45
CA LYS A 130 12.73 9.15 12.63
C LYS A 130 11.47 8.31 12.32
N GLU A 131 10.84 8.54 11.17
CA GLU A 131 9.61 7.81 10.79
C GLU A 131 9.89 6.34 10.48
N VAL A 132 10.98 6.05 9.76
CA VAL A 132 11.37 4.67 9.46
C VAL A 132 11.65 3.89 10.75
N LYS A 133 12.38 4.50 11.69
CA LYS A 133 12.61 3.90 13.01
C LYS A 133 11.31 3.63 13.76
N ARG A 134 10.35 4.56 13.74
CA ARG A 134 9.02 4.38 14.38
C ARG A 134 8.30 3.16 13.80
N ARG A 135 8.29 3.01 12.48
CA ARG A 135 7.66 1.86 11.80
C ARG A 135 8.36 0.54 12.10
N ILE A 136 9.69 0.53 12.12
CA ILE A 136 10.44 -0.69 12.51
C ILE A 136 10.07 -1.09 13.93
N MET A 137 10.07 -0.16 14.89
CA MET A 137 9.72 -0.46 16.27
C MET A 137 8.28 -1.01 16.41
N LEU A 138 7.31 -0.39 15.73
CA LEU A 138 5.93 -0.85 15.73
C LEU A 138 5.80 -2.24 15.10
N GLY A 139 6.41 -2.46 13.94
CA GLY A 139 6.36 -3.74 13.23
C GLY A 139 7.01 -4.88 13.98
N THR A 140 8.18 -4.63 14.59
CA THR A 140 8.85 -5.63 15.43
C THR A 140 7.99 -5.99 16.66
N TYR A 141 7.26 -5.02 17.22
CA TYR A 141 6.32 -5.28 18.31
C TYR A 141 5.13 -6.13 17.83
N THR A 142 4.50 -5.80 16.70
CA THR A 142 3.34 -6.54 16.18
C THR A 142 3.68 -7.97 15.78
N LEU A 143 4.94 -8.25 15.43
CA LEU A 143 5.43 -9.60 15.12
C LEU A 143 6.00 -10.35 16.34
N SER A 144 6.09 -9.71 17.50
CA SER A 144 6.69 -10.33 18.68
C SER A 144 5.81 -11.44 19.28
N SER A 145 6.46 -12.43 19.90
CA SER A 145 5.79 -13.55 20.55
C SER A 145 4.76 -13.06 21.58
N GLY A 146 3.52 -13.54 21.46
CA GLY A 146 2.38 -13.14 22.29
C GLY A 146 1.53 -12.00 21.71
N TYR A 147 2.04 -11.25 20.73
CA TYR A 147 1.31 -10.16 20.06
C TYR A 147 1.00 -10.45 18.59
N TYR A 148 1.68 -11.43 17.99
CA TYR A 148 1.45 -11.86 16.60
C TYR A 148 -0.02 -12.19 16.30
N ASP A 149 -0.64 -13.08 17.09
CA ASP A 149 -2.03 -13.49 16.86
C ASP A 149 -3.03 -12.35 17.12
N ALA A 150 -2.71 -11.48 18.08
CA ALA A 150 -3.58 -10.39 18.50
C ALA A 150 -3.58 -9.20 17.52
N TYR A 151 -2.48 -9.01 16.79
CA TYR A 151 -2.30 -7.86 15.90
C TYR A 151 -2.11 -8.29 14.44
N TYR A 152 -1.06 -9.04 14.11
CA TYR A 152 -0.71 -9.34 12.71
C TYR A 152 -1.67 -10.34 12.06
N LEU A 153 -2.03 -11.43 12.74
CA LEU A 153 -3.01 -12.41 12.21
C LEU A 153 -4.45 -11.86 12.21
N LYS A 154 -4.71 -10.88 13.07
CA LYS A 154 -6.04 -10.26 13.23
C LYS A 154 -6.33 -9.19 12.19
N ALA A 155 -5.29 -8.52 11.70
CA ALA A 155 -5.34 -7.53 10.63
C ALA A 155 -5.58 -8.20 9.28
#